data_AF-A0A669BBW3-F1
#
_entry.id   AF-A0A669BBW3-F1
#
_cell.length_a   1.000
_cell.length_b   1.000
_cell.length_c   1.000
_cell.angle_alpha   90.00
_cell.angle_beta   90.00
_cell.angle_gamma   90.00
#
_symmetry.space_group_name_H-M   'P 1'
#
loop_
_entity.id
_entity.type
_entity.pdbx_description
1 polymer ?
#
loop_
_entity_poly.entity_id
_entity_poly.type
_entity_poly.pdbx_seq_one_letter_code
_entity_poly.pdbx_strand_id
1 'polypeptide(L)'
;MRSLVFVLLIGAAFALDDDKIVGGFECTPYSEPHQVSLNVGYHFCGGSLINQNWVVSAAHCYQSRIEVRLGEHDISVNEGTEQFIDSSRVIRHPQYDSWNIDNDIMLIQLSRPATLNSYVQAVALPRSCAPAGTMCTVSGWGNTMSSTANQDRLQCLNIPILSYSDCNNSYPGMITDSMFCAGYLEGGKDSCQGDSGGPVVCKGELQGIVSWGYGCAERDHPGVYTKVCIFNDWIAQTMASY
;
A
#
# COMPACT_ATOMS: atom_id res chain seq x y z
N MET A 1 57.36 0.95 -36.03
CA MET A 1 56.11 0.41 -36.63
C MET A 1 54.94 0.76 -35.71
N ARG A 2 53.85 1.29 -36.27
CA ARG A 2 52.50 1.47 -35.67
C ARG A 2 52.42 1.93 -34.21
N SER A 3 52.25 3.25 -34.01
CA SER A 3 51.64 3.81 -32.81
C SER A 3 50.20 3.32 -32.66
N LEU A 4 49.82 2.87 -31.46
CA LEU A 4 48.43 2.54 -31.10
C LEU A 4 47.96 3.55 -30.05
N VAL A 5 47.20 4.55 -30.51
CA VAL A 5 46.50 5.49 -29.64
C VAL A 5 45.25 4.79 -29.12
N PHE A 6 45.26 4.36 -27.86
CA PHE A 6 44.04 3.92 -27.19
C PHE A 6 43.17 5.14 -26.88
N VAL A 7 42.10 5.32 -27.65
CA VAL A 7 41.04 6.27 -27.31
C VAL A 7 40.26 5.70 -26.14
N LEU A 8 40.56 6.17 -24.94
CA LEU A 8 39.74 5.95 -23.75
C LEU A 8 38.42 6.71 -23.92
N LEU A 9 37.41 6.03 -24.46
CA LEU A 9 36.02 6.43 -24.32
C LEU A 9 35.63 6.28 -22.85
N ILE A 10 35.82 7.36 -22.08
CA ILE A 10 35.19 7.52 -20.77
C ILE A 10 33.70 7.75 -21.03
N GLY A 11 32.98 6.64 -21.22
CA GLY A 11 31.53 6.62 -21.14
C GLY A 11 31.16 6.88 -19.68
N ALA A 12 31.00 8.15 -19.33
CA ALA A 12 30.39 8.54 -18.07
C ALA A 12 28.90 8.15 -18.13
N ALA A 13 28.63 6.90 -17.73
CA ALA A 13 27.29 6.44 -17.45
C ALA A 13 26.80 7.13 -16.16
N PHE A 14 26.29 8.36 -16.32
CA PHE A 14 25.44 8.99 -15.33
C PHE A 14 24.13 8.21 -15.28
N ALA A 15 24.09 7.15 -14.47
CA ALA A 15 22.83 6.57 -14.01
C ALA A 15 22.28 7.51 -12.93
N LEU A 16 21.09 8.06 -13.16
CA LEU A 16 20.41 9.04 -12.30
C LEU A 16 19.40 8.34 -11.37
N ASP A 17 19.18 8.98 -10.22
CA ASP A 17 18.57 8.52 -8.94
C ASP A 17 17.07 8.10 -8.94
N ASP A 18 16.70 7.13 -8.07
CA ASP A 18 15.47 6.95 -7.22
C ASP A 18 14.00 7.32 -7.67
N ASP A 19 12.95 6.49 -7.42
CA ASP A 19 11.47 6.77 -7.62
C ASP A 19 10.45 5.82 -6.85
N LYS A 20 9.09 5.88 -7.09
CA LYS A 20 7.80 5.49 -6.34
C LYS A 20 6.87 4.19 -6.38
N ILE A 21 6.08 3.80 -7.39
CA ILE A 21 5.25 2.54 -7.43
C ILE A 21 5.53 1.79 -8.74
N VAL A 22 6.01 0.55 -8.69
CA VAL A 22 6.64 -0.05 -9.88
C VAL A 22 5.62 -0.21 -11.01
N GLY A 23 5.91 0.40 -12.17
CA GLY A 23 5.06 0.34 -13.36
C GLY A 23 3.66 0.98 -13.22
N GLY A 24 3.45 1.82 -12.20
CA GLY A 24 2.22 2.59 -11.99
C GLY A 24 2.14 3.91 -12.75
N PHE A 25 1.29 4.81 -12.27
CA PHE A 25 1.08 6.16 -12.79
C PHE A 25 0.67 7.11 -11.66
N GLU A 26 0.92 8.42 -11.79
CA GLU A 26 0.41 9.42 -10.83
C GLU A 26 -1.12 9.34 -10.77
N CYS A 27 -1.69 9.15 -9.57
CA CYS A 27 -3.15 9.18 -9.42
C CYS A 27 -3.69 10.55 -9.87
N THR A 28 -4.95 10.60 -10.31
CA THR A 28 -5.59 11.92 -10.42
C THR A 28 -5.75 12.48 -9.01
N PRO A 29 -5.38 13.74 -8.71
CA PRO A 29 -5.45 14.29 -7.36
C PRO A 29 -6.80 14.02 -6.69
N TYR A 30 -6.73 13.42 -5.50
CA TYR A 30 -7.88 13.01 -4.68
C TYR A 30 -8.83 11.98 -5.31
N SER A 31 -8.40 11.19 -6.33
CA SER A 31 -9.20 10.08 -6.87
C SER A 31 -9.39 8.94 -5.87
N GLU A 32 -8.43 8.75 -4.96
CA GLU A 32 -8.45 7.77 -3.88
C GLU A 32 -8.66 8.47 -2.51
N PRO A 33 -9.80 9.14 -2.25
CA PRO A 33 -10.02 10.00 -1.07
C PRO A 33 -10.06 9.25 0.28
N HIS A 34 -9.92 7.93 0.24
CA HIS A 34 -9.82 7.04 1.38
C HIS A 34 -8.36 6.69 1.74
N GLN A 35 -7.41 6.99 0.85
CA GLN A 35 -5.99 6.86 1.12
C GLN A 35 -5.60 7.76 2.30
N VAL A 36 -4.81 7.24 3.22
CA VAL A 36 -4.12 8.03 4.24
C VAL A 36 -2.64 7.73 4.27
N SER A 37 -1.85 8.72 4.69
CA SER A 37 -0.43 8.60 4.99
C SER A 37 -0.27 8.46 6.51
N LEU A 38 0.46 7.44 6.95
CA LEU A 38 0.84 7.26 8.35
C LEU A 38 2.20 7.90 8.57
N ASN A 39 2.27 8.83 9.52
CA ASN A 39 3.42 9.69 9.72
C ASN A 39 3.93 9.66 11.18
N VAL A 40 5.25 9.61 11.36
CA VAL A 40 5.95 9.70 12.66
C VAL A 40 7.10 10.73 12.63
N GLY A 41 6.92 11.80 11.86
CA GLY A 41 7.96 12.75 11.44
C GLY A 41 8.34 12.60 9.96
N TYR A 42 8.01 11.46 9.36
CA TYR A 42 8.10 11.14 7.94
C TYR A 42 7.02 10.10 7.59
N HIS A 43 6.65 9.99 6.30
CA HIS A 43 5.76 8.94 5.81
C HIS A 43 6.46 7.58 5.87
N PHE A 44 5.82 6.57 6.47
CA PHE A 44 6.42 5.24 6.60
C PHE A 44 5.51 4.08 6.17
N CYS A 45 4.20 4.29 6.14
CA CYS A 45 3.19 3.34 5.67
C CYS A 45 1.94 4.08 5.18
N GLY A 46 1.14 3.42 4.35
CA GLY A 46 -0.22 3.81 4.00
C GLY A 46 -1.29 3.32 4.98
N GLY A 47 -2.52 3.74 4.70
CA GLY A 47 -3.73 3.26 5.37
C GLY A 47 -4.97 3.55 4.53
N SER A 48 -6.11 3.04 4.97
CA SER A 48 -7.43 3.25 4.36
C SER A 48 -8.45 3.76 5.38
N LEU A 49 -9.04 4.92 5.16
CA LEU A 49 -10.16 5.41 5.97
C LEU A 49 -11.40 4.56 5.71
N ILE A 50 -11.94 3.91 6.75
CA ILE A 50 -13.15 3.05 6.63
C ILE A 50 -14.40 3.67 7.28
N ASN A 51 -14.24 4.69 8.11
CA ASN A 51 -15.27 5.64 8.53
C ASN A 51 -14.61 6.87 9.17
N GLN A 52 -15.40 7.86 9.60
CA GLN A 52 -14.90 9.10 10.20
C GLN A 52 -13.90 8.93 11.35
N ASN A 53 -13.93 7.82 12.10
CA ASN A 53 -13.10 7.63 13.30
C ASN A 53 -12.04 6.54 13.15
N TRP A 54 -12.02 5.78 12.05
CA TRP A 54 -11.25 4.55 11.94
C TRP A 54 -10.55 4.39 10.60
N VAL A 55 -9.25 4.05 10.69
CA VAL A 55 -8.38 3.69 9.57
C VAL A 55 -7.97 2.22 9.71
N VAL A 56 -7.94 1.49 8.60
CA VAL A 56 -7.33 0.17 8.46
C VAL A 56 -5.92 0.34 7.89
N SER A 57 -4.95 -0.45 8.37
CA SER A 57 -3.59 -0.53 7.83
C SER A 57 -2.99 -1.91 8.16
N ALA A 58 -1.73 -2.16 7.82
CA ALA A 58 -1.02 -3.41 8.12
C ALA A 58 -0.55 -3.45 9.58
N ALA A 59 -0.54 -4.63 10.21
CA ALA A 59 -0.10 -4.79 11.59
C ALA A 59 1.41 -4.58 11.76
N HIS A 60 2.22 -4.87 10.74
CA HIS A 60 3.66 -4.60 10.76
C HIS A 60 3.99 -3.10 10.77
N CYS A 61 3.06 -2.23 10.33
CA CYS A 61 3.14 -0.77 10.43
C CYS A 61 2.84 -0.21 11.83
N TYR A 62 2.71 -1.06 12.87
CA TYR A 62 2.38 -0.61 14.22
C TYR A 62 3.43 0.35 14.79
N GLN A 63 2.95 1.52 15.22
CA GLN A 63 3.67 2.46 16.08
C GLN A 63 2.77 2.86 17.27
N SER A 64 3.38 3.25 18.39
CA SER A 64 2.62 3.59 19.61
C SER A 64 1.85 4.91 19.52
N ARG A 65 2.24 5.79 18.58
CA ARG A 65 1.58 7.05 18.21
C ARG A 65 1.82 7.27 16.72
N ILE A 66 0.79 7.67 15.99
CA ILE A 66 0.83 7.94 14.55
C ILE A 66 0.06 9.23 14.29
N GLU A 67 0.64 10.17 13.54
CA GLU A 67 -0.12 11.23 12.90
C GLU A 67 -0.71 10.66 11.61
N VAL A 68 -2.04 10.57 11.54
CA VAL A 68 -2.74 10.16 10.31
C VAL A 68 -3.00 11.41 9.48
N ARG A 69 -2.53 11.39 8.23
CA ARG A 69 -2.74 12.47 7.26
C ARG A 69 -3.72 12.01 6.18
N LEU A 70 -4.83 12.73 6.06
CA LEU A 70 -5.92 12.45 5.12
C LEU A 70 -6.05 13.61 4.13
N GLY A 71 -6.48 13.34 2.89
CA GLY A 71 -6.70 14.39 1.89
C GLY A 71 -5.41 14.93 1.26
N GLU A 72 -4.35 14.12 1.31
CA GLU A 72 -3.03 14.35 0.71
C GLU A 72 -3.02 13.88 -0.76
N HIS A 73 -2.38 14.62 -1.66
CA HIS A 73 -1.86 14.09 -2.93
C HIS A 73 -0.34 14.16 -2.98
N ASP A 74 0.25 15.32 -2.71
CA ASP A 74 1.70 15.58 -2.69
C ASP A 74 2.22 15.82 -1.25
N ILE A 75 2.73 14.75 -0.61
CA ILE A 75 3.06 14.74 0.84
C ILE A 75 4.26 15.63 1.23
N SER A 76 4.89 16.31 0.27
CA SER A 76 5.97 17.28 0.51
C SER A 76 5.48 18.71 0.74
N VAL A 77 4.25 19.01 0.33
CA VAL A 77 3.66 20.36 0.35
C VAL A 77 2.39 20.40 1.18
N ASN A 78 1.86 21.60 1.38
CA ASN A 78 0.51 21.79 1.91
C ASN A 78 -0.35 22.34 0.76
N GLU A 79 -1.24 21.51 0.25
CA GLU A 79 -2.21 21.79 -0.82
C GLU A 79 -3.48 22.45 -0.27
N GLY A 80 -3.70 22.38 1.06
CA GLY A 80 -4.82 23.00 1.78
C GLY A 80 -6.06 22.11 1.86
N THR A 81 -5.94 20.85 1.43
CA THR A 81 -6.98 19.81 1.48
C THR A 81 -6.84 18.89 2.69
N GLU A 82 -5.73 18.98 3.40
CA GLU A 82 -5.30 17.96 4.36
C GLU A 82 -6.01 18.04 5.71
N GLN A 83 -6.10 16.89 6.36
CA GLN A 83 -6.46 16.79 7.76
C GLN A 83 -5.40 15.94 8.47
N PHE A 84 -4.66 16.57 9.39
CA PHE A 84 -3.71 15.88 10.26
C PHE A 84 -4.40 15.56 11.59
N ILE A 85 -4.42 14.28 11.96
CA ILE A 85 -5.17 13.75 13.11
C ILE A 85 -4.33 12.68 13.81
N ASP A 86 -3.95 12.92 15.06
CA ASP A 86 -3.27 11.92 15.89
C ASP A 86 -4.14 10.68 16.09
N SER A 87 -3.51 9.50 16.18
CA SER A 87 -4.11 8.28 16.68
C SER A 87 -4.45 8.39 18.18
N SER A 88 -5.69 8.08 18.57
CA SER A 88 -6.04 7.81 19.97
C SER A 88 -5.74 6.37 20.39
N ARG A 89 -5.84 5.41 19.45
CA ARG A 89 -5.47 4.00 19.64
C ARG A 89 -4.89 3.42 18.36
N VAL A 90 -4.00 2.44 18.51
CA VAL A 90 -3.47 1.61 17.43
C VAL A 90 -3.57 0.15 17.87
N ILE A 91 -4.32 -0.67 17.13
CA ILE A 91 -4.79 -2.00 17.54
C ILE A 91 -4.47 -3.00 16.44
N ARG A 92 -3.38 -3.77 16.60
CA ARG A 92 -3.08 -4.93 15.74
C ARG A 92 -4.10 -6.05 15.94
N HIS A 93 -4.30 -6.88 14.91
CA HIS A 93 -5.01 -8.14 15.05
C HIS A 93 -4.38 -8.98 16.19
N PRO A 94 -5.17 -9.57 17.11
CA PRO A 94 -4.63 -10.32 18.25
C PRO A 94 -3.88 -11.60 17.85
N GLN A 95 -4.03 -12.06 16.60
CA GLN A 95 -3.34 -13.21 16.02
C GLN A 95 -2.30 -12.80 14.95
N TYR A 96 -1.87 -11.54 14.91
CA TYR A 96 -0.76 -11.14 14.04
C TYR A 96 0.52 -11.86 14.46
N ASP A 97 1.16 -12.56 13.52
CA ASP A 97 2.45 -13.23 13.70
C ASP A 97 3.52 -12.57 12.83
N SER A 98 4.51 -11.95 13.48
CA SER A 98 5.62 -11.27 12.81
C SER A 98 6.67 -12.21 12.19
N TRP A 99 6.57 -13.52 12.40
CA TRP A 99 7.50 -14.50 11.80
C TRP A 99 7.15 -14.83 10.34
N ASN A 100 5.85 -14.93 10.03
CA ASN A 100 5.32 -15.25 8.71
C ASN A 100 4.42 -14.14 8.12
N ILE A 101 4.22 -13.04 8.85
CA ILE A 101 3.35 -11.91 8.48
C ILE A 101 1.88 -12.33 8.32
N ASP A 102 1.45 -13.37 9.06
CA ASP A 102 0.06 -13.84 9.06
C ASP A 102 -0.85 -12.90 9.88
N ASN A 103 -2.09 -12.74 9.44
CA ASN A 103 -3.08 -11.81 10.00
C ASN A 103 -2.58 -10.35 10.11
N ASP A 104 -1.85 -9.89 9.08
CA ASP A 104 -1.24 -8.55 9.02
C ASP A 104 -2.26 -7.43 8.77
N ILE A 105 -3.08 -7.14 9.77
CA ILE A 105 -4.06 -6.05 9.80
C ILE A 105 -4.08 -5.35 11.16
N MET A 106 -4.21 -4.02 11.14
CA MET A 106 -4.49 -3.21 12.33
C MET A 106 -5.57 -2.17 12.07
N LEU A 107 -6.19 -1.71 13.16
CA LEU A 107 -7.08 -0.57 13.21
C LEU A 107 -6.43 0.58 13.97
N ILE A 108 -6.53 1.79 13.43
CA ILE A 108 -6.18 3.05 14.09
C ILE A 108 -7.48 3.78 14.42
N GLN A 109 -7.72 4.06 15.70
CA GLN A 109 -8.77 4.98 16.13
C GLN A 109 -8.20 6.40 16.07
N LEU A 110 -8.89 7.32 15.40
CA LEU A 110 -8.52 8.73 15.36
C LEU A 110 -8.82 9.43 16.70
N SER A 111 -8.07 10.48 17.02
CA SER A 111 -8.30 11.31 18.22
C SER A 111 -9.52 12.24 18.12
N ARG A 112 -9.96 12.51 16.90
CA ARG A 112 -11.18 13.23 16.54
C ARG A 112 -11.70 12.69 15.21
N PRO A 113 -13.02 12.78 14.92
CA PRO A 113 -13.54 12.39 13.62
C PRO A 113 -12.93 13.23 12.49
N ALA A 114 -12.59 12.58 11.38
CA ALA A 114 -12.28 13.22 10.12
C ALA A 114 -13.54 13.89 9.51
N THR A 115 -13.37 15.07 8.94
CA THR A 115 -14.41 15.78 8.20
C THR A 115 -14.49 15.20 6.80
N LEU A 116 -15.54 14.44 6.49
CA LEU A 116 -15.73 13.89 5.14
C LEU A 116 -16.12 15.01 4.16
N ASN A 117 -15.47 15.05 3.00
CA ASN A 117 -15.68 16.06 1.96
C ASN A 117 -15.32 15.48 0.57
N SER A 118 -14.90 16.31 -0.39
CA SER A 118 -14.45 15.87 -1.72
C SER A 118 -13.07 15.20 -1.74
N TYR A 119 -12.24 15.44 -0.73
CA TYR A 119 -10.84 15.00 -0.64
C TYR A 119 -10.65 13.86 0.38
N VAL A 120 -11.57 13.75 1.34
CA VAL A 120 -11.55 12.75 2.42
C VAL A 120 -12.90 12.02 2.44
N GLN A 121 -12.91 10.73 2.10
CA GLN A 121 -14.07 9.85 2.12
C GLN A 121 -13.68 8.46 2.60
N ALA A 122 -14.64 7.71 3.14
CA ALA A 122 -14.39 6.33 3.57
C ALA A 122 -14.58 5.33 2.42
N VAL A 123 -13.70 4.34 2.32
CA VAL A 123 -13.90 3.16 1.45
C VAL A 123 -14.79 2.14 2.15
N ALA A 124 -15.63 1.44 1.38
CA ALA A 124 -16.48 0.39 1.93
C ALA A 124 -15.66 -0.86 2.30
N LEU A 125 -15.99 -1.46 3.44
CA LEU A 125 -15.54 -2.81 3.76
C LEU A 125 -16.21 -3.83 2.81
N PRO A 126 -15.50 -4.92 2.46
CA PRO A 126 -15.94 -5.85 1.42
C PRO A 126 -17.07 -6.75 1.90
N ARG A 127 -18.16 -6.85 1.13
CA ARG A 127 -19.32 -7.70 1.48
C ARG A 127 -19.04 -9.19 1.30
N SER A 128 -18.08 -9.50 0.43
CA SER A 128 -17.62 -10.84 0.10
C SER A 128 -16.22 -10.76 -0.48
N CYS A 129 -15.43 -11.83 -0.37
CA CYS A 129 -14.11 -11.90 -1.00
C CYS A 129 -14.22 -11.80 -2.54
N ALA A 130 -13.45 -10.90 -3.15
CA ALA A 130 -13.35 -10.81 -4.59
C ALA A 130 -12.64 -12.06 -5.18
N PRO A 131 -13.16 -12.66 -6.28
CA PRO A 131 -12.54 -13.81 -6.92
C PRO A 131 -11.29 -13.42 -7.72
N ALA A 132 -10.43 -14.41 -8.00
CA ALA A 132 -9.31 -14.27 -8.93
C ALA A 132 -9.76 -13.73 -10.31
N GLY A 133 -8.88 -12.96 -10.95
CA GLY A 133 -9.18 -12.19 -12.16
C GLY A 133 -9.94 -10.88 -11.92
N THR A 134 -10.34 -10.56 -10.68
CA THR A 134 -10.92 -9.24 -10.38
C THR A 134 -9.83 -8.18 -10.48
N MET A 135 -10.05 -7.18 -11.34
CA MET A 135 -9.22 -5.97 -11.41
C MET A 135 -9.50 -5.06 -10.22
N CYS A 136 -8.42 -4.54 -9.64
CA CYS A 136 -8.38 -3.67 -8.48
C CYS A 136 -7.35 -2.55 -8.68
N THR A 137 -7.47 -1.49 -7.91
CA THR A 137 -6.46 -0.42 -7.82
C THR A 137 -5.71 -0.56 -6.50
N VAL A 138 -4.38 -0.53 -6.56
CA VAL A 138 -3.49 -0.30 -5.41
C VAL A 138 -2.92 1.11 -5.51
N SER A 139 -2.75 1.79 -4.39
CA SER A 139 -2.19 3.14 -4.33
C SER A 139 -1.29 3.36 -3.12
N GLY A 140 -0.31 4.26 -3.26
CA GLY A 140 0.64 4.55 -2.19
C GLY A 140 1.74 5.53 -2.56
N TRP A 141 2.64 5.75 -1.61
CA TRP A 141 3.78 6.66 -1.71
C TRP A 141 5.14 5.95 -1.56
N GLY A 142 5.24 4.65 -1.86
CA GLY A 142 6.43 3.80 -1.73
C GLY A 142 7.57 4.01 -2.73
N ASN A 143 8.26 2.93 -3.17
CA ASN A 143 9.43 2.92 -4.08
C ASN A 143 9.21 2.20 -5.48
N THR A 144 9.35 2.88 -6.64
CA THR A 144 9.05 2.36 -8.02
C THR A 144 10.26 1.61 -8.59
N MET A 145 11.48 1.88 -8.11
CA MET A 145 12.73 1.52 -8.82
C MET A 145 12.88 2.17 -10.23
N SER A 146 12.62 3.49 -10.36
CA SER A 146 12.79 4.33 -11.58
C SER A 146 13.57 5.62 -11.25
N SER A 147 13.56 6.67 -12.09
CA SER A 147 14.26 7.96 -11.85
C SER A 147 13.63 9.25 -12.41
N THR A 148 12.32 9.24 -12.65
CA THR A 148 11.52 10.29 -13.30
C THR A 148 10.15 10.59 -12.67
N ALA A 149 9.72 9.87 -11.62
CA ALA A 149 8.41 9.91 -10.98
C ALA A 149 8.48 10.55 -9.58
N ASN A 150 7.86 11.71 -9.42
CA ASN A 150 7.94 12.54 -8.21
C ASN A 150 7.60 11.75 -6.93
N GLN A 151 8.61 11.56 -6.06
CA GLN A 151 8.59 10.84 -4.78
C GLN A 151 7.57 11.31 -3.74
N ASP A 152 6.93 12.45 -3.96
CA ASP A 152 5.98 12.99 -3.00
C ASP A 152 4.52 12.83 -3.44
N ARG A 153 4.25 12.50 -4.71
CA ARG A 153 2.87 12.35 -5.22
C ARG A 153 2.31 10.95 -5.13
N LEU A 154 1.02 10.84 -4.88
CA LEU A 154 0.31 9.55 -4.79
C LEU A 154 0.33 8.84 -6.14
N GLN A 155 0.75 7.57 -6.14
CA GLN A 155 0.76 6.72 -7.33
C GLN A 155 -0.33 5.66 -7.25
N CYS A 156 -0.82 5.27 -8.42
CA CYS A 156 -1.87 4.29 -8.65
C CYS A 156 -1.36 3.19 -9.58
N LEU A 157 -1.79 1.96 -9.34
CA LEU A 157 -1.54 0.81 -10.23
C LEU A 157 -2.78 -0.09 -10.29
N ASN A 158 -3.15 -0.50 -11.50
CA ASN A 158 -4.24 -1.46 -11.71
C ASN A 158 -3.70 -2.89 -11.75
N ILE A 159 -4.11 -3.74 -10.80
CA ILE A 159 -3.66 -5.12 -10.63
C ILE A 159 -4.84 -6.12 -10.62
N PRO A 160 -4.71 -7.30 -11.23
CA PRO A 160 -5.66 -8.39 -11.04
C PRO A 160 -5.34 -9.18 -9.76
N ILE A 161 -6.37 -9.64 -9.05
CA ILE A 161 -6.23 -10.70 -8.03
C ILE A 161 -5.81 -12.00 -8.74
N LEU A 162 -4.74 -12.65 -8.28
CA LEU A 162 -4.25 -13.91 -8.83
C LEU A 162 -4.96 -15.12 -8.21
N SER A 163 -4.83 -16.30 -8.83
CA SER A 163 -5.36 -17.52 -8.22
C SER A 163 -4.53 -17.94 -7.00
N TYR A 164 -5.13 -18.67 -6.06
CA TYR A 164 -4.37 -19.27 -4.96
C TYR A 164 -3.27 -20.21 -5.47
N SER A 165 -3.50 -20.90 -6.59
CA SER A 165 -2.48 -21.77 -7.20
C SER A 165 -1.27 -20.97 -7.65
N ASP A 166 -1.47 -19.84 -8.32
CA ASP A 166 -0.37 -18.99 -8.78
C ASP A 166 0.38 -18.39 -7.58
N CYS A 167 -0.36 -17.87 -6.60
CA CYS A 167 0.18 -17.28 -5.38
C CYS A 167 1.03 -18.27 -4.57
N ASN A 168 0.55 -19.50 -4.37
CA ASN A 168 1.32 -20.55 -3.69
C ASN A 168 2.42 -21.16 -4.58
N ASN A 169 2.34 -21.08 -5.90
CA ASN A 169 3.45 -21.47 -6.78
C ASN A 169 4.60 -20.46 -6.70
N SER A 170 4.29 -19.16 -6.58
CA SER A 170 5.26 -18.09 -6.30
C SER A 170 5.87 -18.19 -4.89
N TYR A 171 5.06 -18.54 -3.89
CA TYR A 171 5.49 -18.61 -2.49
C TYR A 171 5.12 -19.95 -1.81
N PRO A 172 5.81 -21.07 -2.15
CA PRO A 172 5.42 -22.41 -1.72
C PRO A 172 5.33 -22.58 -0.19
N GLY A 173 4.12 -22.79 0.31
CA GLY A 173 3.86 -23.03 1.73
C GLY A 173 3.92 -21.79 2.63
N MET A 174 3.99 -20.58 2.05
CA MET A 174 4.00 -19.32 2.80
C MET A 174 2.65 -18.59 2.78
N ILE A 175 1.79 -18.89 1.81
CA ILE A 175 0.49 -18.22 1.65
C ILE A 175 -0.56 -18.85 2.57
N THR A 176 -1.09 -18.05 3.49
CA THR A 176 -2.14 -18.46 4.43
C THR A 176 -3.54 -18.11 3.92
N ASP A 177 -4.58 -18.58 4.62
CA ASP A 177 -5.96 -18.18 4.35
C ASP A 177 -6.20 -16.66 4.56
N SER A 178 -5.36 -15.97 5.33
CA SER A 178 -5.43 -14.51 5.50
C SER A 178 -4.76 -13.71 4.38
N MET A 179 -4.17 -14.38 3.38
CA MET A 179 -3.38 -13.74 2.32
C MET A 179 -3.97 -13.99 0.94
N PHE A 180 -3.70 -13.08 0.00
CA PHE A 180 -3.84 -13.32 -1.44
C PHE A 180 -2.75 -12.57 -2.21
N CYS A 181 -2.43 -13.02 -3.42
CA CYS A 181 -1.53 -12.30 -4.32
C CYS A 181 -2.34 -11.50 -5.35
N ALA A 182 -1.80 -10.35 -5.76
CA ALA A 182 -2.32 -9.58 -6.88
C ALA A 182 -1.16 -8.94 -7.65
N GLY A 183 -1.33 -8.70 -8.94
CA GLY A 183 -0.29 -8.17 -9.82
C GLY A 183 -0.06 -9.03 -11.05
N TYR A 184 1.18 -9.02 -11.54
CA TYR A 184 1.55 -9.56 -12.84
C TYR A 184 2.75 -10.50 -12.69
N LEU A 185 2.61 -11.79 -13.04
CA LEU A 185 3.67 -12.79 -12.89
C LEU A 185 4.87 -12.51 -13.81
N GLU A 186 4.67 -11.78 -14.91
CA GLU A 186 5.75 -11.28 -15.76
C GLU A 186 6.67 -10.25 -15.07
N GLY A 187 6.27 -9.70 -13.91
CA GLY A 187 6.97 -8.65 -13.20
C GLY A 187 6.74 -7.26 -13.81
N GLY A 188 7.56 -6.29 -13.41
CA GLY A 188 7.53 -4.90 -13.88
C GLY A 188 6.35 -4.04 -13.39
N LYS A 189 5.44 -4.60 -12.59
CA LYS A 189 4.27 -3.91 -12.00
C LYS A 189 3.94 -4.45 -10.61
N ASP A 190 4.12 -3.63 -9.57
CA ASP A 190 3.88 -4.04 -8.18
C ASP A 190 3.81 -2.85 -7.19
N SER A 191 3.27 -3.12 -6.00
CA SER A 191 3.51 -2.29 -4.80
C SER A 191 4.90 -2.59 -4.20
N CYS A 192 5.44 -1.67 -3.40
CA CYS A 192 6.80 -1.80 -2.87
C CYS A 192 6.95 -1.19 -1.46
N GLN A 193 8.19 -1.06 -0.96
CA GLN A 193 8.46 -0.52 0.37
C GLN A 193 7.90 0.91 0.51
N GLY A 194 7.14 1.15 1.59
CA GLY A 194 6.42 2.40 1.85
C GLY A 194 4.93 2.34 1.46
N ASP A 195 4.53 1.47 0.53
CA ASP A 195 3.11 1.25 0.21
C ASP A 195 2.39 0.40 1.26
N SER A 196 3.15 -0.32 2.11
CA SER A 196 2.67 -1.12 3.25
C SER A 196 1.52 -0.47 4.00
N GLY A 197 0.44 -1.22 4.24
CA GLY A 197 -0.77 -0.71 4.86
C GLY A 197 -1.73 0.05 3.92
N GLY A 198 -1.29 0.39 2.71
CA GLY A 198 -2.11 1.01 1.66
C GLY A 198 -3.23 0.11 1.14
N PRO A 199 -4.24 0.69 0.46
CA PRO A 199 -5.42 -0.03 -0.01
C PRO A 199 -5.16 -0.91 -1.23
N VAL A 200 -5.91 -2.01 -1.33
CA VAL A 200 -6.31 -2.61 -2.62
C VAL A 200 -7.82 -2.54 -2.74
N VAL A 201 -8.31 -1.64 -3.59
CA VAL A 201 -9.75 -1.42 -3.82
C VAL A 201 -10.21 -2.11 -5.09
N CYS A 202 -11.23 -2.96 -4.97
CA CYS A 202 -11.86 -3.63 -6.10
C CYS A 202 -13.33 -3.22 -6.15
N LYS A 203 -13.76 -2.55 -7.23
CA LYS A 203 -15.16 -2.11 -7.43
C LYS A 203 -15.74 -1.26 -6.27
N GLY A 204 -14.89 -0.48 -5.59
CA GLY A 204 -15.27 0.38 -4.47
C GLY A 204 -15.25 -0.28 -3.08
N GLU A 205 -14.86 -1.55 -2.99
CA GLU A 205 -14.66 -2.28 -1.73
C GLU A 205 -13.17 -2.51 -1.45
N LEU A 206 -12.73 -2.29 -0.21
CA LEU A 206 -11.37 -2.55 0.26
C LEU A 206 -11.14 -4.06 0.42
N GLN A 207 -10.63 -4.74 -0.60
CA GLN A 207 -10.43 -6.18 -0.59
C GLN A 207 -9.07 -6.59 -0.01
N GLY A 208 -8.07 -5.71 -0.11
CA GLY A 208 -6.71 -5.97 0.36
C GLY A 208 -6.04 -4.81 1.07
N ILE A 209 -4.96 -5.14 1.77
CA ILE A 209 -4.00 -4.22 2.38
C ILE A 209 -2.62 -4.64 1.89
N VAL A 210 -1.78 -3.70 1.42
CA VAL A 210 -0.38 -3.97 1.04
C VAL A 210 0.36 -4.54 2.25
N SER A 211 0.95 -5.74 2.10
CA SER A 211 1.58 -6.45 3.22
C SER A 211 3.05 -6.78 2.96
N TRP A 212 3.37 -7.68 2.02
CA TRP A 212 4.75 -8.09 1.74
C TRP A 212 4.95 -8.62 0.31
N GLY A 213 6.21 -8.87 -0.05
CA GLY A 213 6.61 -9.50 -1.32
C GLY A 213 8.09 -9.89 -1.28
N TYR A 214 8.57 -10.63 -2.28
CA TYR A 214 10.00 -10.82 -2.52
C TYR A 214 10.47 -9.84 -3.59
N GLY A 215 11.38 -8.94 -3.21
CA GLY A 215 11.72 -7.78 -4.03
C GLY A 215 10.50 -6.88 -4.23
N CYS A 216 10.45 -6.21 -5.38
CA CYS A 216 9.27 -5.51 -5.88
C CYS A 216 9.22 -5.71 -7.39
N ALA A 217 8.06 -6.10 -7.93
CA ALA A 217 7.86 -6.31 -9.37
C ALA A 217 8.86 -7.29 -10.01
N GLU A 218 9.41 -8.20 -9.22
CA GLU A 218 10.25 -9.28 -9.71
C GLU A 218 9.39 -10.32 -10.44
N ARG A 219 9.97 -10.93 -11.49
CA ARG A 219 9.29 -11.98 -12.24
C ARG A 219 8.95 -13.15 -11.31
N ASP A 220 7.75 -13.69 -11.46
CA ASP A 220 7.18 -14.80 -10.71
C ASP A 220 7.02 -14.52 -9.19
N HIS A 221 7.20 -13.27 -8.73
CA HIS A 221 7.05 -12.82 -7.33
C HIS A 221 6.05 -11.64 -7.23
N PRO A 222 4.74 -11.89 -7.32
CA PRO A 222 3.72 -10.84 -7.18
C PRO A 222 3.57 -10.37 -5.73
N GLY A 223 3.13 -9.14 -5.50
CA GLY A 223 2.81 -8.64 -4.17
C GLY A 223 1.76 -9.50 -3.44
N VAL A 224 1.92 -9.62 -2.12
CA VAL A 224 1.06 -10.35 -1.19
C VAL A 224 0.32 -9.35 -0.29
N TYR A 225 -0.98 -9.57 -0.15
CA TYR A 225 -1.92 -8.64 0.46
C TYR A 225 -2.78 -9.33 1.52
N THR A 226 -3.08 -8.62 2.62
CA THR A 226 -3.97 -9.12 3.66
C THR A 226 -5.41 -9.15 3.17
N LYS A 227 -6.08 -10.30 3.27
CA LYS A 227 -7.41 -10.60 2.73
C LYS A 227 -8.52 -10.01 3.62
N VAL A 228 -8.90 -8.75 3.41
CA VAL A 228 -9.78 -7.97 4.31
C VAL A 228 -11.14 -8.64 4.54
N CYS A 229 -11.70 -9.34 3.55
CA CYS A 229 -13.03 -9.96 3.64
C CYS A 229 -13.20 -10.97 4.78
N ILE A 230 -12.13 -11.60 5.28
CA ILE A 230 -12.22 -12.53 6.42
C ILE A 230 -12.17 -11.83 7.78
N PHE A 231 -11.81 -10.54 7.82
CA PHE A 231 -11.63 -9.77 9.06
C PHE A 231 -12.83 -8.90 9.44
N ASN A 232 -13.90 -8.88 8.65
CA ASN A 232 -15.09 -8.04 8.87
C ASN A 232 -15.65 -8.12 10.31
N ASP A 233 -15.76 -9.34 10.87
CA ASP A 233 -16.25 -9.54 12.24
C ASP A 233 -15.32 -8.92 13.28
N TRP A 234 -14.01 -9.13 13.15
CA TRP A 234 -13.01 -8.52 14.04
C TRP A 234 -12.99 -6.99 13.93
N ILE A 235 -13.09 -6.46 12.70
CA ILE A 235 -13.15 -5.01 12.45
C ILE A 235 -14.38 -4.42 13.14
N ALA A 236 -15.57 -5.01 12.92
CA ALA A 236 -16.81 -4.54 13.51
C ALA A 236 -16.81 -4.63 15.05
N GLN A 237 -16.35 -5.74 15.63
CA GLN A 237 -16.27 -5.92 17.08
C GLN A 237 -15.27 -4.95 17.73
N THR A 238 -14.12 -4.72 17.09
CA THR A 238 -13.10 -3.77 17.58
C THR A 238 -13.63 -2.35 17.54
N MET A 239 -14.25 -1.93 16.43
CA MET A 239 -14.84 -0.58 16.31
C MET A 239 -16.03 -0.34 17.25
N ALA A 240 -16.74 -1.40 17.67
CA ALA A 240 -17.86 -1.30 18.62
C ALA A 240 -17.42 -1.33 20.09
N SER A 241 -16.15 -1.65 20.37
CA SER A 241 -15.59 -1.77 21.72
C SER A 241 -14.98 -0.46 22.25
N TYR A 242 -14.88 0.59 21.41
CA TYR A 242 -14.16 1.84 21.67
C TYR A 242 -14.81 3.07 21.03
#